data_AF-A0A093YM46-F1
#
_entry.id   AF-A0A093YM46-F1
#
_cell.length_a   1.000
_cell.length_b   1.000
_cell.length_c   1.000
_cell.angle_alpha   90.00
_cell.angle_beta   90.00
_cell.angle_gamma   90.00
#
_symmetry.space_group_name_H-M   'P 1'
#
loop_
_entity.id
_entity.type
_entity.pdbx_description
1 polymer ?
#
loop_
_entity_poly.entity_id
_entity_poly.type
_entity_poly.pdbx_seq_one_letter_code
_entity_poly.pdbx_strand_id
1 'polypeptide(L)'
;MDADDIDFISRGTTNLDISNGVQQPPPLDEYGEVLRPAPRIHSSGVVTVDITDAFTKAAEGLEIGELVKDDYFTLFESVGAIEIMDPKMDTGYLAKGETMDDDYDIWRRLLPEECLGIVDQLLCLEMAWHMGHPLSQTLFTSLYIDKILTLKLQNVEELSSPANCPSLTEPLTLRVLVAYCIAVIKTCWHINERVKSEHFYEEEDFVTHTYNRSLLAELDDASITKFIDVTIHLLATSDSMDPRLKEALVQRLKCRNSLLNTVGVAGDRSSAEPLLSAWSSTLELLPGLRSERELAKPVPESFSVKLQRKLASTVPPRPVVTIAFDDAYQQLERLCRDGLVVTEVLDFHDTNSLMNFVFLFQKSKPQPSVYIRTLLQHYLFCQMVVLGKLSIRSILDEDLEALVLPANPLLDAINDEIEVPTDPRHQMAQHMEIFRSRAAQSFLDILRALCQNRCRIRRTLHHTIVDWDTLQLDAEELDAELRDFTKEKPIVDPDFG
;
A
#
# COMPACT_ATOMS: atom_id res chain seq x y z
N MET A 1 8.12 22.15 28.00
CA MET A 1 9.32 21.30 28.04
C MET A 1 10.45 22.23 28.37
N ASP A 2 10.95 22.09 29.61
CA ASP A 2 11.86 23.02 30.26
C ASP A 2 13.28 22.88 29.70
N ALA A 3 14.05 23.96 29.82
CA ALA A 3 15.42 24.09 29.32
C ALA A 3 16.44 23.13 29.98
N ASP A 4 16.01 22.33 30.97
CA ASP A 4 16.82 21.33 31.66
C ASP A 4 16.88 19.96 30.93
N ASP A 5 15.98 19.69 29.98
CA ASP A 5 16.00 18.42 29.21
C ASP A 5 17.08 18.37 28.12
N ILE A 6 17.58 19.54 27.69
CA ILE A 6 18.62 19.65 26.65
C ILE A 6 20.02 19.32 27.25
N ASP A 7 20.21 19.55 28.55
CA ASP A 7 21.50 19.33 29.21
C ASP A 7 21.72 17.87 29.64
N PHE A 8 20.67 17.04 29.64
CA PHE A 8 20.78 15.59 29.90
C PHE A 8 21.29 14.81 28.68
N ILE A 9 20.97 15.28 27.46
CA ILE A 9 21.43 14.66 26.21
C ILE A 9 22.88 15.05 25.92
N SER A 10 23.35 16.22 26.34
CA SER A 10 24.74 16.67 26.13
C SER A 10 25.76 16.01 27.07
N ARG A 11 25.32 15.48 28.22
CA ARG A 11 26.19 14.83 29.23
C ARG A 11 26.33 13.31 29.06
N GLY A 12 25.53 12.69 28.20
CA GLY A 12 25.67 11.26 27.85
C GLY A 12 26.78 10.97 26.84
N THR A 13 27.24 11.98 26.09
CA THR A 13 28.24 11.86 25.02
C THR A 13 29.65 12.29 25.45
N THR A 14 29.84 12.72 26.70
CA THR A 14 31.13 13.22 27.21
C THR A 14 31.83 12.29 28.20
N ASN A 15 31.27 11.11 28.47
CA ASN A 15 31.89 10.06 29.31
C ASN A 15 32.27 8.80 28.51
N LEU A 16 32.77 8.96 27.28
CA LEU A 16 33.65 7.94 26.70
C LEU A 16 35.03 8.16 27.32
N ASP A 17 35.27 7.46 28.43
CA ASP A 17 36.53 7.44 29.15
C ASP A 17 37.62 6.85 28.22
N ILE A 18 38.41 7.72 27.57
CA ILE A 18 39.47 7.37 26.59
C ILE A 18 40.64 6.62 27.28
N SER A 19 40.58 6.40 28.60
CA SER A 19 41.55 5.60 29.37
C SER A 19 41.22 4.12 29.53
N ASN A 20 40.08 3.63 29.03
CA ASN A 20 39.89 2.19 28.89
C ASN A 20 40.67 1.73 27.67
N GLY A 21 41.86 1.18 27.93
CA GLY A 21 42.78 0.68 26.91
C GLY A 21 42.04 -0.10 25.85
N VAL A 22 42.43 0.15 24.59
CA VAL A 22 41.99 -0.53 23.37
C VAL A 22 41.62 -1.96 23.74
N GLN A 23 40.32 -2.25 23.88
CA GLN A 23 39.86 -3.63 23.83
C GLN A 23 40.24 -4.04 22.42
N GLN A 24 41.33 -4.78 22.31
CA GLN A 24 41.66 -5.46 21.06
C GLN A 24 40.38 -6.16 20.63
N PRO A 25 39.97 -6.05 19.36
CA PRO A 25 38.95 -6.94 18.85
C PRO A 25 39.36 -8.35 19.28
N PRO A 26 38.42 -9.16 19.81
CA PRO A 26 38.75 -10.52 20.22
C PRO A 26 39.52 -11.16 19.05
N PRO A 27 40.68 -11.79 19.32
CA PRO A 27 41.42 -12.44 18.26
C PRO A 27 40.47 -13.34 17.49
N LEU A 28 40.57 -13.35 16.15
CA LEU A 28 39.75 -14.17 15.25
C LEU A 28 39.63 -15.65 15.70
N ASP A 29 40.55 -16.10 16.56
CA ASP A 29 40.63 -17.40 17.18
C ASP A 29 39.59 -17.69 18.29
N GLU A 30 38.84 -16.70 18.82
CA GLU A 30 37.75 -16.98 19.79
C GLU A 30 36.50 -17.60 19.15
N TYR A 31 36.40 -17.53 17.82
CA TYR A 31 35.48 -18.34 17.03
C TYR A 31 36.23 -19.60 16.59
N GLY A 32 36.18 -20.65 17.43
CA GLY A 32 36.68 -21.99 17.10
C GLY A 32 35.92 -22.67 15.94
N GLU A 33 35.83 -22.01 14.79
CA GLU A 33 35.32 -22.54 13.54
C GLU A 33 36.50 -22.73 12.59
N VAL A 34 36.64 -23.95 12.07
CA VAL A 34 37.51 -24.24 10.93
C VAL A 34 37.22 -23.20 9.85
N LEU A 35 38.20 -22.36 9.52
CA LEU A 35 38.13 -21.44 8.38
C LEU A 35 37.71 -22.26 7.15
N ARG A 36 36.43 -22.15 6.77
CA ARG A 36 35.94 -22.85 5.58
C ARG A 36 36.70 -22.25 4.40
N PRO A 37 37.30 -23.06 3.51
CA PRO A 37 37.99 -22.53 2.35
C PRO A 37 37.01 -21.68 1.54
N ALA A 38 37.51 -20.55 1.01
CA ALA A 38 36.70 -19.64 0.20
C ALA A 38 35.94 -20.43 -0.88
N PRO A 39 34.64 -20.15 -1.09
CA PRO A 39 33.85 -20.86 -2.08
C PRO A 39 34.46 -20.68 -3.47
N ARG A 40 34.70 -21.80 -4.17
CA ARG A 40 35.19 -21.77 -5.55
C ARG A 40 34.06 -21.31 -6.47
N ILE A 41 34.13 -20.07 -6.93
CA ILE A 41 33.18 -19.51 -7.89
C ILE A 41 33.44 -20.16 -9.25
N HIS A 42 32.56 -21.06 -9.67
CA HIS A 42 32.62 -21.72 -10.98
C HIS A 42 31.61 -21.10 -11.93
N SER A 43 31.87 -19.88 -12.42
CA SER A 43 31.09 -19.26 -13.50
C SER A 43 31.88 -19.26 -14.81
N SER A 44 31.26 -19.77 -15.88
CA SER A 44 31.86 -19.78 -17.21
C SER A 44 32.23 -18.36 -17.66
N GLY A 45 33.52 -18.11 -17.91
CA GLY A 45 34.01 -16.82 -18.39
C GLY A 45 34.51 -15.85 -17.31
N VAL A 46 34.47 -16.22 -16.02
CA VAL A 46 35.02 -15.39 -14.93
C VAL A 46 36.31 -16.03 -14.41
N VAL A 47 37.40 -15.25 -14.40
CA VAL A 47 38.66 -15.63 -13.75
C VAL A 47 38.72 -14.89 -12.41
N THR A 48 38.78 -15.64 -11.31
CA THR A 48 38.93 -15.07 -9.97
C THR A 48 40.41 -15.04 -9.56
N VAL A 49 40.82 -13.94 -8.92
CA VAL A 49 42.17 -13.76 -8.37
C VAL A 49 42.03 -13.37 -6.90
N ASP A 50 42.72 -14.08 -6.01
CA ASP A 50 42.76 -13.74 -4.58
C ASP A 50 43.66 -12.50 -4.37
N ILE A 51 43.09 -11.47 -3.77
CA ILE A 51 43.78 -10.20 -3.47
C ILE A 51 43.84 -9.91 -1.97
N THR A 52 43.50 -10.88 -1.10
CA THR A 52 43.42 -10.70 0.36
C THR A 52 44.72 -10.13 0.94
N ASP A 53 45.87 -10.73 0.61
CA ASP A 53 47.18 -10.29 1.12
C ASP A 53 47.56 -8.89 0.61
N ALA A 54 47.31 -8.62 -0.67
CA ALA A 54 47.62 -7.33 -1.29
C ALA A 54 46.75 -6.20 -0.70
N PHE A 55 45.47 -6.48 -0.46
CA PHE A 55 44.52 -5.53 0.12
C PHE A 55 44.83 -5.25 1.59
N THR A 56 45.08 -6.29 2.39
CA THR A 56 45.44 -6.16 3.82
C THR A 56 46.70 -5.32 4.00
N LYS A 57 47.74 -5.60 3.20
CA LYS A 57 48.99 -4.81 3.23
C LYS A 57 48.80 -3.35 2.83
N ALA A 58 47.90 -3.06 1.88
CA ALA A 58 47.59 -1.69 1.50
C ALA A 58 46.83 -0.95 2.62
N ALA A 59 45.89 -1.64 3.27
CA ALA A 59 45.12 -1.09 4.39
C ALA A 59 46.00 -0.77 5.63
N GLU A 60 47.05 -1.55 5.89
CA GLU A 60 48.05 -1.27 6.93
C GLU A 60 48.79 0.06 6.75
N GLY A 61 48.79 0.62 5.53
CA GLY A 61 49.40 1.92 5.25
C GLY A 61 48.56 3.14 5.62
N LEU A 62 47.31 2.95 6.06
CA LEU A 62 46.40 4.03 6.43
C LEU A 62 46.63 4.48 7.89
N GLU A 63 46.61 5.79 8.12
CA GLU A 63 46.64 6.36 9.47
C GLU A 63 45.26 6.32 10.14
N ILE A 64 45.24 6.40 11.48
CA ILE A 64 43.99 6.43 12.24
C ILE A 64 43.18 7.68 11.84
N GLY A 65 41.96 7.46 11.37
CA GLY A 65 41.06 8.52 10.90
C GLY A 65 41.04 8.70 9.39
N GLU A 66 41.90 8.00 8.65
CA GLU A 66 41.84 7.97 7.19
C GLU A 66 40.80 6.96 6.68
N LEU A 67 40.14 7.32 5.59
CA LEU A 67 39.15 6.46 4.92
C LEU A 67 39.33 6.59 3.41
N VAL A 68 39.55 5.45 2.75
CA VAL A 68 39.56 5.37 1.29
C VAL A 68 38.12 5.16 0.81
N LYS A 69 37.58 6.14 0.10
CA LYS A 69 36.27 6.10 -0.53
C LYS A 69 36.30 6.90 -1.83
N ASP A 70 35.27 6.75 -2.64
CA ASP A 70 35.04 7.67 -3.76
C ASP A 70 34.81 9.11 -3.26
N ASP A 71 35.24 10.10 -4.04
CA ASP A 71 35.12 11.52 -3.68
C ASP A 71 33.65 11.94 -3.50
N TYR A 72 32.74 11.37 -4.28
CA TYR A 72 31.31 11.68 -4.25
C TYR A 72 30.52 10.85 -3.22
N PHE A 73 31.07 9.73 -2.72
CA PHE A 73 30.41 8.94 -1.68
C PHE A 73 30.40 9.70 -0.35
N THR A 74 29.22 9.87 0.27
CA THR A 74 29.10 10.56 1.55
C THR A 74 28.98 9.56 2.70
N LEU A 75 29.58 9.86 3.85
CA LEU A 75 29.44 8.99 5.03
C LEU A 75 28.00 8.90 5.53
N PHE A 76 27.15 9.86 5.20
CA PHE A 76 25.72 9.79 5.52
C PHE A 76 25.03 8.62 4.79
N GLU A 77 25.43 8.31 3.56
CA GLU A 77 24.93 7.15 2.81
C GLU A 77 25.31 5.82 3.48
N SER A 78 26.42 5.79 4.23
CA SER A 78 26.87 4.59 4.95
C SER A 78 26.06 4.28 6.21
N VAL A 79 25.24 5.21 6.71
CA VAL A 79 24.43 5.03 7.93
C VAL A 79 23.38 3.93 7.76
N GLY A 80 22.94 3.67 6.53
CA GLY A 80 22.00 2.59 6.20
C GLY A 80 22.66 1.25 5.87
N ALA A 81 23.99 1.12 5.98
CA ALA A 81 24.69 -0.10 5.63
C ALA A 81 24.33 -1.26 6.58
N ILE A 82 24.24 -2.46 6.02
CA ILE A 82 24.09 -3.71 6.79
C ILE A 82 25.48 -4.21 7.18
N GLU A 83 25.64 -4.59 8.46
CA GLU A 83 26.83 -5.23 8.98
C GLU A 83 26.67 -6.75 8.92
N ILE A 84 27.54 -7.42 8.15
CA ILE A 84 27.57 -8.88 8.03
C ILE A 84 28.10 -9.48 9.33
N MET A 85 27.55 -10.62 9.75
CA MET A 85 27.78 -11.28 11.05
C MET A 85 27.20 -10.58 12.28
N ASP A 86 26.53 -9.42 12.14
CA ASP A 86 25.78 -8.83 13.24
C ASP A 86 24.41 -9.53 13.39
N PRO A 87 24.06 -10.07 14.58
CA PRO A 87 22.81 -10.82 14.77
C PRO A 87 21.52 -10.03 14.52
N LYS A 88 21.56 -8.70 14.57
CA LYS A 88 20.40 -7.84 14.37
C LYS A 88 20.34 -7.27 12.95
N MET A 89 21.47 -7.04 12.30
CA MET A 89 21.54 -6.40 10.98
C MET A 89 21.61 -7.43 9.84
N ASP A 90 22.29 -8.56 10.05
CA ASP A 90 22.52 -9.58 9.03
C ASP A 90 21.38 -10.61 9.00
N THR A 91 20.59 -10.58 7.92
CA THR A 91 19.56 -11.60 7.66
C THR A 91 20.15 -12.99 7.38
N GLY A 92 21.40 -13.06 6.93
CA GLY A 92 22.16 -14.28 6.69
C GLY A 92 22.75 -14.92 7.95
N TYR A 93 22.78 -14.19 9.08
CA TYR A 93 23.34 -14.70 10.32
C TYR A 93 22.49 -15.83 10.91
N LEU A 94 23.15 -16.95 11.22
CA LEU A 94 22.57 -18.11 11.89
C LEU A 94 23.28 -18.32 13.22
N ALA A 95 22.53 -18.26 14.33
CA ALA A 95 23.07 -18.66 15.61
C ALA A 95 23.43 -20.17 15.60
N LYS A 96 24.31 -20.60 16.51
CA LYS A 96 24.71 -22.01 16.61
C LYS A 96 23.49 -22.92 16.79
N GLY A 97 23.27 -23.82 15.84
CA GLY A 97 22.14 -24.75 15.83
C GLY A 97 20.90 -24.25 15.06
N GLU A 98 20.90 -23.02 14.56
CA GLU A 98 19.84 -22.53 13.66
C GLU A 98 20.06 -23.01 12.22
N THR A 99 18.97 -23.31 11.54
CA THR A 99 18.90 -23.65 10.13
C THR A 99 18.10 -22.60 9.36
N MET A 100 18.42 -22.42 8.07
CA MET A 100 17.63 -21.60 7.15
C MET A 100 16.28 -22.23 6.77
N ASP A 101 16.19 -23.55 6.91
CA ASP A 101 14.99 -24.31 6.56
C ASP A 101 14.06 -24.45 7.75
N ASP A 102 12.77 -24.51 7.44
CA ASP A 102 11.70 -24.73 8.40
C ASP A 102 11.42 -26.23 8.50
N ASP A 103 11.27 -26.74 9.72
CA ASP A 103 11.01 -28.16 9.98
C ASP A 103 9.53 -28.55 9.73
N TYR A 104 8.69 -27.59 9.37
CA TYR A 104 7.27 -27.79 9.14
C TYR A 104 6.98 -28.35 7.74
N ASP A 105 6.39 -29.55 7.68
CA ASP A 105 5.91 -30.13 6.44
C ASP A 105 4.59 -29.51 5.98
N ILE A 106 4.66 -28.67 4.95
CA ILE A 106 3.49 -28.01 4.33
C ILE A 106 2.51 -29.01 3.69
N TRP A 107 2.96 -30.23 3.35
CA TRP A 107 2.15 -31.25 2.68
C TRP A 107 1.52 -32.25 3.64
N ARG A 108 1.76 -32.10 4.94
CA ARG A 108 1.10 -32.92 5.96
C ARG A 108 -0.42 -32.78 5.85
N ARG A 109 -1.13 -33.85 6.21
CA ARG A 109 -2.59 -33.80 6.31
C ARG A 109 -2.99 -32.88 7.45
N LEU A 110 -3.70 -31.80 7.12
CA LEU A 110 -4.27 -30.87 8.09
C LEU A 110 -5.66 -31.35 8.52
N LEU A 111 -5.92 -31.25 9.82
CA LEU A 111 -7.29 -31.34 10.33
C LEU A 111 -8.10 -30.11 9.87
N PRO A 112 -9.44 -30.21 9.73
CA PRO A 112 -10.26 -29.06 9.33
C PRO A 112 -10.14 -27.87 10.29
N GLU A 113 -10.03 -28.13 11.60
CA GLU A 113 -9.80 -27.12 12.65
C GLU A 113 -8.47 -26.39 12.46
N GLU A 114 -7.42 -27.12 12.05
CA GLU A 114 -6.10 -26.56 11.76
C GLU A 114 -6.13 -25.70 10.50
N CYS A 115 -6.86 -26.14 9.47
CA CYS A 115 -7.08 -25.36 8.26
C CYS A 115 -7.81 -24.04 8.56
N LEU A 116 -8.86 -24.08 9.40
CA LEU A 116 -9.56 -22.89 9.90
C LEU A 116 -8.61 -21.94 10.62
N GLY A 117 -7.78 -22.46 11.54
CA GLY A 117 -6.82 -21.64 12.28
C GLY A 117 -5.79 -20.95 11.40
N ILE A 118 -5.30 -21.63 10.36
CA ILE A 118 -4.37 -21.03 9.38
C ILE A 118 -5.07 -19.94 8.56
N VAL A 119 -6.29 -20.18 8.10
CA VAL A 119 -7.10 -19.21 7.33
C VAL A 119 -7.37 -17.96 8.16
N ASP A 120 -7.78 -18.12 9.41
CA ASP A 120 -8.07 -16.99 10.32
C ASP A 120 -6.80 -16.19 10.63
N GLN A 121 -5.64 -16.86 10.77
CA GLN A 121 -4.36 -16.18 10.94
C GLN A 121 -3.93 -15.42 9.67
N LEU A 122 -4.18 -15.97 8.47
CA LEU A 122 -3.90 -15.28 7.21
C LEU A 122 -4.71 -13.99 7.07
N LEU A 123 -5.98 -14.01 7.45
CA LEU A 123 -6.82 -12.81 7.51
C LEU A 123 -6.22 -11.76 8.47
N CYS A 124 -5.73 -12.18 9.64
CA CYS A 124 -5.08 -11.28 10.59
C CYS A 124 -3.83 -10.64 9.99
N LEU A 125 -3.00 -11.42 9.29
CA LEU A 125 -1.79 -10.91 8.65
C LEU A 125 -2.10 -9.99 7.46
N GLU A 126 -3.15 -10.28 6.68
CA GLU A 126 -3.63 -9.38 5.62
C GLU A 126 -4.08 -8.04 6.19
N MET A 127 -4.86 -8.05 7.28
CA MET A 127 -5.31 -6.81 7.93
C MET A 127 -4.17 -6.04 8.59
N ALA A 128 -3.15 -6.73 9.12
CA ALA A 128 -1.93 -6.08 9.60
C ALA A 128 -1.18 -5.37 8.45
N TRP A 129 -1.14 -5.96 7.24
CA TRP A 129 -0.59 -5.28 6.07
C TRP A 129 -1.41 -4.03 5.69
N HIS A 130 -2.73 -4.11 5.75
CA HIS A 130 -3.61 -2.94 5.58
C HIS A 130 -3.38 -1.81 6.61
N MET A 131 -2.83 -2.13 7.79
CA MET A 131 -2.43 -1.15 8.81
C MET A 131 -1.05 -0.50 8.54
N GLY A 132 -0.36 -0.89 7.46
CA GLY A 132 0.94 -0.33 7.07
C GLY A 132 2.15 -1.19 7.45
N HIS A 133 1.96 -2.39 8.01
CA HIS A 133 3.07 -3.31 8.27
C HIS A 133 3.56 -3.98 6.97
N PRO A 134 4.88 -4.14 6.75
CA PRO A 134 5.41 -4.69 5.50
C PRO A 134 5.03 -6.17 5.32
N LEU A 135 4.93 -6.62 4.06
CA LEU A 135 4.60 -8.01 3.71
C LEU A 135 5.57 -9.03 4.35
N SER A 136 6.84 -8.65 4.54
CA SER A 136 7.87 -9.48 5.22
C SER A 136 7.53 -9.84 6.66
N GLN A 137 6.80 -8.97 7.37
CA GLN A 137 6.37 -9.20 8.76
C GLN A 137 4.96 -9.80 8.86
N THR A 138 4.24 -9.88 7.73
CA THR A 138 2.84 -10.29 7.68
C THR A 138 2.66 -11.54 6.80
N LEU A 139 2.09 -11.42 5.61
CA LEU A 139 1.70 -12.55 4.77
C LEU A 139 2.89 -13.38 4.26
N PHE A 140 4.08 -12.78 4.06
CA PHE A 140 5.27 -13.52 3.63
C PHE A 140 5.93 -14.32 4.75
N THR A 141 5.31 -14.34 5.94
CA THR A 141 5.67 -15.30 6.99
C THR A 141 4.96 -16.64 6.82
N SER A 142 3.93 -16.75 5.99
CA SER A 142 3.23 -18.01 5.73
C SER A 142 4.02 -18.93 4.80
N LEU A 143 4.34 -20.13 5.26
CA LEU A 143 5.02 -21.16 4.46
C LEU A 143 4.19 -21.60 3.25
N TYR A 144 2.86 -21.55 3.36
CA TYR A 144 1.95 -21.85 2.25
C TYR A 144 1.99 -20.79 1.16
N ILE A 145 1.97 -19.50 1.54
CA ILE A 145 2.11 -18.40 0.58
C ILE A 145 3.49 -18.43 -0.08
N ASP A 146 4.56 -18.65 0.70
CA ASP A 146 5.92 -18.77 0.17
C ASP A 146 6.05 -19.86 -0.91
N LYS A 147 5.47 -21.03 -0.64
CA LYS A 147 5.46 -22.14 -1.61
C LYS A 147 4.73 -21.76 -2.89
N ILE A 148 3.53 -21.17 -2.79
CA ILE A 148 2.71 -20.79 -3.95
C ILE A 148 3.44 -19.74 -4.80
N LEU A 149 4.03 -18.72 -4.17
CA LEU A 149 4.77 -17.68 -4.89
C LEU A 149 6.03 -18.22 -5.58
N THR A 150 6.66 -19.26 -5.01
CA THR A 150 7.83 -19.93 -5.59
C THR A 150 7.47 -20.71 -6.86
N LEU A 151 6.23 -21.20 -6.99
CA LEU A 151 5.79 -21.95 -8.17
C LEU A 151 5.68 -21.09 -9.43
N LYS A 152 5.56 -19.76 -9.30
CA LYS A 152 5.41 -18.81 -10.43
C LYS A 152 4.32 -19.25 -11.42
N LEU A 153 3.14 -19.55 -10.86
CA LEU A 153 2.01 -20.08 -11.62
C LEU A 153 1.57 -19.13 -12.73
N GLN A 154 1.37 -19.67 -13.93
CA GLN A 154 0.77 -18.93 -15.05
C GLN A 154 -0.72 -19.21 -15.20
N ASN A 155 -1.18 -20.35 -14.68
CA ASN A 155 -2.57 -20.81 -14.74
C ASN A 155 -2.90 -21.61 -13.48
N VAL A 156 -4.17 -21.57 -13.08
CA VAL A 156 -4.64 -22.26 -11.86
C VAL A 156 -4.59 -23.79 -12.03
N GLU A 157 -4.70 -24.29 -13.26
CA GLU A 157 -4.63 -25.71 -13.58
C GLU A 157 -3.26 -26.33 -13.22
N GLU A 158 -2.18 -25.54 -13.20
CA GLU A 158 -0.83 -26.00 -12.86
C GLU A 158 -0.73 -26.51 -11.41
N LEU A 159 -1.63 -26.07 -10.53
CA LEU A 159 -1.75 -26.57 -9.16
C LEU A 159 -2.25 -28.01 -9.09
N SER A 160 -2.94 -28.47 -10.15
CA SER A 160 -3.40 -29.86 -10.25
C SER A 160 -2.30 -30.79 -10.79
N SER A 161 -1.15 -30.23 -11.21
CA SER A 161 -0.01 -31.02 -11.69
C SER A 161 0.73 -31.67 -10.51
N PRO A 162 0.97 -33.01 -10.55
CA PRO A 162 1.73 -33.72 -9.52
C PRO A 162 3.16 -33.20 -9.34
N ALA A 163 3.71 -32.50 -10.35
CA ALA A 163 5.04 -31.90 -10.29
C ALA A 163 5.11 -30.66 -9.38
N ASN A 164 3.99 -29.94 -9.23
CA ASN A 164 3.92 -28.67 -8.51
C ASN A 164 3.28 -28.82 -7.13
N CYS A 165 2.32 -29.73 -6.99
CA CYS A 165 1.58 -29.98 -5.76
C CYS A 165 1.28 -31.49 -5.63
N PRO A 166 1.36 -32.09 -4.43
CA PRO A 166 0.71 -33.37 -4.17
C PRO A 166 -0.78 -33.27 -4.50
N SER A 167 -1.39 -34.39 -4.86
CA SER A 167 -2.75 -34.45 -5.38
C SER A 167 -3.75 -33.62 -4.57
N LEU A 168 -4.24 -32.51 -5.16
CA LEU A 168 -5.24 -31.62 -4.54
C LEU A 168 -6.65 -32.24 -4.50
N THR A 169 -6.81 -33.50 -4.92
CA THR A 169 -8.07 -34.23 -4.73
C THR A 169 -8.22 -34.70 -3.29
N GLU A 170 -7.12 -35.08 -2.60
CA GLU A 170 -7.12 -35.42 -1.18
C GLU A 170 -5.76 -35.10 -0.51
N PRO A 171 -5.74 -34.39 0.64
CA PRO A 171 -6.88 -33.99 1.46
C PRO A 171 -7.56 -32.68 1.00
N LEU A 172 -8.89 -32.61 1.10
CA LEU A 172 -9.67 -31.41 0.75
C LEU A 172 -9.24 -30.16 1.54
N THR A 173 -8.74 -30.32 2.78
CA THR A 173 -8.24 -29.21 3.61
C THR A 173 -7.07 -28.47 2.95
N LEU A 174 -6.17 -29.20 2.27
CA LEU A 174 -5.07 -28.59 1.51
C LEU A 174 -5.59 -27.78 0.32
N ARG A 175 -6.59 -28.31 -0.40
CA ARG A 175 -7.22 -27.60 -1.52
C ARG A 175 -7.90 -26.30 -1.06
N VAL A 176 -8.61 -26.35 0.06
CA VAL A 176 -9.23 -25.16 0.67
C VAL A 176 -8.18 -24.11 1.00
N LEU A 177 -7.08 -24.51 1.63
CA LEU A 177 -6.01 -23.61 2.00
C LEU A 177 -5.34 -22.99 0.77
N VAL A 178 -5.05 -23.78 -0.27
CA VAL A 178 -4.50 -23.27 -1.53
C VAL A 178 -5.45 -22.28 -2.20
N ALA A 179 -6.76 -22.59 -2.25
CA ALA A 179 -7.77 -21.69 -2.81
C ALA A 179 -7.81 -20.35 -2.06
N TYR A 180 -7.78 -20.40 -0.73
CA TYR A 180 -7.76 -19.20 0.11
C TYR A 180 -6.48 -18.39 -0.09
N CYS A 181 -5.30 -19.03 -0.06
CA CYS A 181 -4.02 -18.36 -0.21
C CYS A 181 -3.89 -17.64 -1.57
N ILE A 182 -4.28 -18.27 -2.67
CA ILE A 182 -4.23 -17.65 -4.00
C ILE A 182 -5.13 -16.43 -4.07
N ALA A 183 -6.34 -16.53 -3.50
CA ALA A 183 -7.28 -15.42 -3.45
C ALA A 183 -6.74 -14.26 -2.60
N VAL A 184 -6.13 -14.52 -1.44
CA VAL A 184 -5.47 -13.50 -0.62
C VAL A 184 -4.33 -12.83 -1.39
N ILE A 185 -3.44 -13.62 -2.01
CA ILE A 185 -2.31 -13.09 -2.78
C ILE A 185 -2.80 -12.18 -3.91
N LYS A 186 -3.81 -12.62 -4.67
CA LYS A 186 -4.38 -11.85 -5.78
C LYS A 186 -5.12 -10.59 -5.29
N THR A 187 -5.84 -10.67 -4.16
CA THR A 187 -6.44 -9.49 -3.53
C THR A 187 -5.36 -8.48 -3.15
N CYS A 188 -4.26 -8.94 -2.54
CA CYS A 188 -3.11 -8.09 -2.21
C CYS A 188 -2.48 -7.46 -3.47
N TRP A 189 -2.43 -8.18 -4.59
CA TRP A 189 -1.97 -7.60 -5.86
C TRP A 189 -2.84 -6.43 -6.30
N HIS A 190 -4.16 -6.61 -6.36
CA HIS A 190 -5.09 -5.53 -6.75
C HIS A 190 -4.97 -4.30 -5.84
N ILE A 191 -4.92 -4.51 -4.53
CA ILE A 191 -4.73 -3.43 -3.56
C ILE A 191 -3.39 -2.72 -3.78
N ASN A 192 -2.31 -3.49 -3.91
CA ASN A 192 -0.97 -2.94 -4.04
C ASN A 192 -0.82 -2.13 -5.34
N GLU A 193 -1.33 -2.64 -6.47
CA GLU A 193 -1.30 -1.91 -7.74
C GLU A 193 -2.17 -0.65 -7.71
N ARG A 194 -3.33 -0.69 -7.02
CA ARG A 194 -4.15 0.50 -6.82
C ARG A 194 -3.45 1.57 -5.98
N VAL A 195 -2.76 1.17 -4.92
CA VAL A 195 -2.02 2.12 -4.08
C VAL A 195 -0.86 2.73 -4.87
N LYS A 196 -0.10 1.91 -5.62
CA LYS A 196 1.00 2.38 -6.48
C LYS A 196 0.56 3.28 -7.62
N SER A 197 -0.68 3.14 -8.09
CA SER A 197 -1.20 3.97 -9.19
C SER A 197 -1.55 5.39 -8.77
N GLU A 198 -1.61 5.67 -7.46
CA GLU A 198 -2.05 6.95 -6.91
C GLU A 198 -1.00 7.55 -5.97
N HIS A 199 -1.23 8.76 -5.47
CA HIS A 199 -0.30 9.41 -4.56
C HIS A 199 -0.44 8.88 -3.12
N PHE A 200 0.66 8.35 -2.58
CA PHE A 200 0.79 7.89 -1.21
C PHE A 200 2.23 8.07 -0.71
N TYR A 201 2.45 7.98 0.60
CA TYR A 201 3.78 8.04 1.21
C TYR A 201 4.25 6.66 1.67
N GLU A 202 5.23 6.08 0.96
CA GLU A 202 5.83 4.78 1.31
C GLU A 202 6.43 4.81 2.73
N GLU A 203 6.26 3.70 3.46
CA GLU A 203 6.67 3.51 4.88
C GLU A 203 5.99 4.42 5.92
N GLU A 204 5.16 5.38 5.50
CA GLU A 204 4.34 6.21 6.39
C GLU A 204 2.86 5.83 6.32
N ASP A 205 2.31 5.81 5.10
CA ASP A 205 0.93 5.42 4.82
C ASP A 205 0.81 3.92 4.64
N PHE A 206 1.70 3.34 3.83
CA PHE A 206 1.63 1.96 3.36
C PHE A 206 2.99 1.45 2.92
N VAL A 207 3.16 0.12 2.91
CA VAL A 207 4.36 -0.52 2.38
C VAL A 207 4.00 -1.38 1.18
N THR A 208 4.42 -0.94 -0.01
CA THR A 208 4.13 -1.59 -1.29
C THR A 208 5.19 -2.62 -1.68
N HIS A 209 6.32 -2.66 -0.96
CA HIS A 209 7.46 -3.51 -1.25
C HIS A 209 7.12 -5.00 -1.26
N THR A 210 7.32 -5.67 -2.41
CA THR A 210 7.05 -7.11 -2.60
C THR A 210 8.31 -7.98 -2.64
N TYR A 211 9.48 -7.42 -2.37
CA TYR A 211 10.75 -8.18 -2.29
C TYR A 211 11.05 -9.01 -3.54
N ASN A 212 10.80 -8.44 -4.73
CA ASN A 212 10.93 -9.08 -6.04
C ASN A 212 10.06 -10.34 -6.23
N ARG A 213 8.98 -10.48 -5.46
CA ARG A 213 7.97 -11.53 -5.66
C ARG A 213 6.79 -10.99 -6.46
N SER A 214 6.35 -11.77 -7.45
CA SER A 214 5.12 -11.49 -8.21
C SER A 214 3.91 -12.00 -7.42
N LEU A 215 2.97 -11.11 -7.10
CA LEU A 215 1.73 -11.45 -6.37
C LEU A 215 0.67 -12.05 -7.31
N LEU A 216 1.07 -13.01 -8.16
CA LEU A 216 0.18 -13.67 -9.13
C LEU A 216 -0.46 -12.67 -10.13
N ALA A 217 0.33 -11.71 -10.60
CA ALA A 217 -0.11 -10.68 -11.53
C ALA A 217 -0.74 -11.27 -12.82
N GLU A 218 -0.17 -12.36 -13.33
CA GLU A 218 -0.57 -13.01 -14.60
C GLU A 218 -1.83 -13.88 -14.49
N LEU A 219 -2.22 -14.31 -13.29
CA LEU A 219 -3.42 -15.12 -13.11
C LEU A 219 -4.67 -14.25 -13.25
N ASP A 220 -5.67 -14.77 -13.97
CA ASP A 220 -6.95 -14.10 -14.11
C ASP A 220 -7.88 -14.35 -12.90
N ASP A 221 -8.64 -13.33 -12.53
CA ASP A 221 -9.55 -13.40 -11.38
C ASP A 221 -10.65 -14.46 -11.58
N ALA A 222 -11.13 -14.65 -12.82
CA ALA A 222 -12.20 -15.58 -13.12
C ALA A 222 -11.79 -17.04 -12.88
N SER A 223 -10.57 -17.42 -13.22
CA SER A 223 -10.00 -18.75 -12.96
C SER A 223 -9.85 -19.01 -11.46
N ILE A 224 -9.42 -18.01 -10.69
CA ILE A 224 -9.31 -18.10 -9.23
C ILE A 224 -10.70 -18.27 -8.61
N THR A 225 -11.66 -17.42 -8.97
CA THR A 225 -13.06 -17.49 -8.54
C THR A 225 -13.66 -18.87 -8.84
N LYS A 226 -13.48 -19.36 -10.06
CA LYS A 226 -13.93 -20.71 -10.47
C LYS A 226 -13.29 -21.81 -9.62
N PHE A 227 -12.01 -21.70 -9.31
CA PHE A 227 -11.32 -22.69 -8.47
C PHE A 227 -11.86 -22.70 -7.04
N ILE A 228 -12.19 -21.53 -6.48
CA ILE A 228 -12.84 -21.41 -5.18
C ILE A 228 -14.24 -22.02 -5.21
N ASP A 229 -15.06 -21.73 -6.23
CA ASP A 229 -16.42 -22.26 -6.36
C ASP A 229 -16.44 -23.78 -6.48
N VAL A 230 -15.53 -24.36 -7.27
CA VAL A 230 -15.36 -25.82 -7.35
C VAL A 230 -14.95 -26.39 -5.98
N THR A 231 -14.09 -25.69 -5.24
CA THR A 231 -13.65 -26.14 -3.91
C THR A 231 -14.80 -26.09 -2.89
N ILE A 232 -15.64 -25.06 -2.93
CA ILE A 232 -16.87 -24.95 -2.13
C ILE A 232 -17.83 -26.10 -2.46
N HIS A 233 -18.04 -26.39 -3.75
CA HIS A 233 -18.89 -27.49 -4.18
C HIS A 233 -18.37 -28.85 -3.67
N LEU A 234 -17.06 -29.09 -3.78
CA LEU A 234 -16.43 -30.33 -3.29
C LEU A 234 -16.58 -30.49 -1.77
N LEU A 235 -16.41 -29.40 -1.01
CA LEU A 235 -16.68 -29.40 0.43
C LEU A 235 -18.14 -29.79 0.70
N ALA A 236 -19.10 -29.17 0.00
CA ALA A 236 -20.52 -29.44 0.18
C ALA A 236 -20.87 -30.92 -0.05
N THR A 237 -20.30 -31.54 -1.08
CA THR A 237 -20.51 -32.96 -1.43
C THR A 237 -19.74 -33.96 -0.56
N SER A 238 -18.84 -33.49 0.30
CA SER A 238 -18.02 -34.37 1.14
C SER A 238 -18.77 -34.80 2.40
N ASP A 239 -18.75 -36.12 2.66
CA ASP A 239 -19.28 -36.75 3.87
C ASP A 239 -18.21 -36.99 4.94
N SER A 240 -16.93 -36.69 4.66
CA SER A 240 -15.81 -37.05 5.54
C SER A 240 -15.47 -36.01 6.61
N MET A 241 -16.23 -34.93 6.71
CA MET A 241 -15.98 -33.79 7.60
C MET A 241 -17.20 -33.44 8.43
N ASP A 242 -16.99 -33.01 9.68
CA ASP A 242 -18.05 -32.50 10.54
C ASP A 242 -18.82 -31.35 9.86
N PRO A 243 -20.16 -31.35 9.90
CA PRO A 243 -20.97 -30.33 9.24
C PRO A 243 -20.67 -28.90 9.67
N ARG A 244 -20.32 -28.65 10.95
CA ARG A 244 -20.02 -27.29 11.45
C ARG A 244 -18.68 -26.80 10.90
N LEU A 245 -17.66 -27.65 10.90
CA LEU A 245 -16.34 -27.33 10.31
C LEU A 245 -16.43 -27.09 8.81
N LYS A 246 -17.23 -27.92 8.12
CA LYS A 246 -17.50 -27.76 6.70
C LYS A 246 -18.14 -26.40 6.41
N GLU A 247 -19.20 -26.05 7.14
CA GLU A 247 -19.87 -24.75 6.97
C GLU A 247 -18.91 -23.59 7.28
N ALA A 248 -18.13 -23.67 8.35
CA ALA A 248 -17.15 -22.66 8.73
C ALA A 248 -16.10 -22.40 7.63
N LEU A 249 -15.58 -23.46 6.98
CA LEU A 249 -14.64 -23.35 5.86
C LEU A 249 -15.32 -22.77 4.61
N VAL A 250 -16.56 -23.17 4.31
CA VAL A 250 -17.34 -22.64 3.19
C VAL A 250 -17.59 -21.14 3.37
N GLN A 251 -17.94 -20.67 4.57
CA GLN A 251 -18.16 -19.25 4.85
C GLN A 251 -16.89 -18.43 4.62
N ARG A 252 -15.73 -18.92 5.07
CA ARG A 252 -14.43 -18.27 4.83
C ARG A 252 -14.08 -18.18 3.36
N LEU A 253 -14.31 -19.24 2.58
CA LEU A 253 -14.10 -19.24 1.13
C LEU A 253 -15.08 -18.30 0.41
N LYS A 254 -16.37 -18.30 0.77
CA LYS A 254 -17.36 -17.38 0.19
C LYS A 254 -17.01 -15.92 0.45
N CYS A 255 -16.69 -15.58 1.70
CA CYS A 255 -16.25 -14.25 2.07
C CYS A 255 -14.98 -13.85 1.30
N ARG A 256 -14.01 -14.74 1.20
CA ARG A 256 -12.76 -14.49 0.48
C ARG A 256 -12.97 -14.28 -1.02
N ASN A 257 -13.82 -15.10 -1.62
CA ASN A 257 -14.19 -14.99 -3.03
C ASN A 257 -14.92 -13.66 -3.31
N SER A 258 -15.86 -13.29 -2.45
CA SER A 258 -16.56 -12.00 -2.55
C SER A 258 -15.59 -10.83 -2.44
N LEU A 259 -14.70 -10.84 -1.45
CA LEU A 259 -13.73 -9.75 -1.27
C LEU A 259 -12.72 -9.63 -2.43
N LEU A 260 -12.27 -10.76 -3.02
CA LEU A 260 -11.45 -10.74 -4.24
C LEU A 260 -12.17 -10.04 -5.40
N ASN A 261 -13.41 -10.46 -5.68
CA ASN A 261 -14.20 -9.90 -6.78
C ASN A 261 -14.49 -8.41 -6.55
N THR A 262 -14.88 -8.03 -5.32
CA THR A 262 -15.17 -6.64 -4.94
C THR A 262 -13.95 -5.74 -5.14
N VAL A 263 -12.77 -6.15 -4.64
CA VAL A 263 -11.52 -5.40 -4.83
C VAL A 263 -11.10 -5.35 -6.31
N GLY A 264 -11.31 -6.43 -7.07
CA GLY A 264 -10.98 -6.48 -8.49
C GLY A 264 -11.81 -5.51 -9.35
N VAL A 265 -13.07 -5.26 -8.98
CA VAL A 265 -13.94 -4.29 -9.68
C VAL A 265 -13.94 -2.89 -9.07
N ALA A 266 -13.42 -2.70 -7.85
CA ALA A 266 -13.48 -1.44 -7.11
C ALA A 266 -12.92 -0.22 -7.84
N GLY A 267 -12.06 -0.43 -8.86
CA GLY A 267 -11.54 0.63 -9.70
C GLY A 267 -12.49 1.15 -10.77
N ASP A 268 -13.60 0.46 -11.06
CA ASP A 268 -14.58 0.96 -12.02
C ASP A 268 -15.19 2.29 -11.54
N ARG A 269 -15.50 3.16 -12.49
CA ARG A 269 -16.08 4.49 -12.29
C ARG A 269 -17.25 4.79 -13.22
N SER A 270 -17.69 3.78 -13.98
CA SER A 270 -18.77 3.93 -14.96
C SER A 270 -20.14 4.05 -14.27
N SER A 271 -20.37 3.24 -13.22
CA SER A 271 -21.60 3.21 -12.45
C SER A 271 -21.34 2.84 -10.99
N ALA A 272 -22.05 3.49 -10.07
CA ALA A 272 -21.99 3.19 -8.64
C ALA A 272 -22.71 1.89 -8.26
N GLU A 273 -23.81 1.55 -8.94
CA GLU A 273 -24.72 0.47 -8.53
C GLU A 273 -24.04 -0.92 -8.44
N PRO A 274 -23.24 -1.37 -9.43
CA PRO A 274 -22.54 -2.66 -9.33
C PRO A 274 -21.51 -2.69 -8.19
N LEU A 275 -20.85 -1.57 -7.93
CA LEU A 275 -19.84 -1.43 -6.88
C LEU A 275 -20.48 -1.46 -5.50
N LEU A 276 -21.57 -0.73 -5.30
CA LEU A 276 -22.36 -0.74 -4.07
C LEU A 276 -22.87 -2.16 -3.77
N SER A 277 -23.37 -2.86 -4.80
CA SER A 277 -23.80 -4.26 -4.68
C SER A 277 -22.66 -5.19 -4.27
N ALA A 278 -21.47 -5.04 -4.88
CA ALA A 278 -20.30 -5.83 -4.55
C ALA A 278 -19.85 -5.63 -3.09
N TRP A 279 -19.69 -4.38 -2.66
CA TRP A 279 -19.30 -4.05 -1.28
C TRP A 279 -20.35 -4.49 -0.26
N SER A 280 -21.65 -4.30 -0.54
CA SER A 280 -22.74 -4.73 0.34
C SER A 280 -22.76 -6.26 0.48
N SER A 281 -22.62 -6.97 -0.64
CA SER A 281 -22.58 -8.43 -0.65
C SER A 281 -21.39 -8.98 0.16
N THR A 282 -20.21 -8.34 0.06
CA THR A 282 -19.07 -8.70 0.90
C THR A 282 -19.34 -8.43 2.38
N LEU A 283 -19.93 -7.27 2.71
CA LEU A 283 -20.24 -6.89 4.08
C LEU A 283 -21.23 -7.86 4.75
N GLU A 284 -22.24 -8.33 4.01
CA GLU A 284 -23.23 -9.31 4.46
C GLU A 284 -22.62 -10.69 4.79
N LEU A 285 -21.51 -11.05 4.14
CA LEU A 285 -20.80 -12.31 4.37
C LEU A 285 -19.84 -12.25 5.58
N LEU A 286 -19.43 -11.06 6.01
CA LEU A 286 -18.44 -10.92 7.10
C LEU A 286 -18.87 -11.58 8.41
N PRO A 287 -20.11 -11.48 8.91
CA PRO A 287 -20.51 -12.15 10.15
C PRO A 287 -20.24 -13.66 10.17
N GLY A 288 -20.22 -14.31 9.00
CA GLY A 288 -19.85 -15.72 8.84
C GLY A 288 -18.41 -16.04 9.24
N LEU A 289 -17.49 -15.06 9.22
CA LEU A 289 -16.11 -15.22 9.69
C LEU A 289 -16.00 -15.37 11.21
N ARG A 290 -16.90 -14.71 11.96
CA ARG A 290 -16.96 -14.83 13.43
C ARG A 290 -17.69 -16.09 13.87
N SER A 291 -18.63 -16.56 13.05
CA SER A 291 -19.35 -17.80 13.32
C SER A 291 -18.37 -18.97 13.42
N GLU A 292 -18.57 -19.81 14.43
CA GLU A 292 -17.83 -21.07 14.61
C GLU A 292 -16.29 -20.87 14.72
N ARG A 293 -15.84 -19.67 15.12
CA ARG A 293 -14.42 -19.34 15.30
C ARG A 293 -13.76 -20.20 16.37
N GLU A 294 -14.50 -20.54 17.43
CA GLU A 294 -14.02 -21.38 18.52
C GLU A 294 -13.58 -22.78 18.06
N LEU A 295 -13.98 -23.20 16.87
CA LEU A 295 -13.54 -24.45 16.25
C LEU A 295 -12.13 -24.36 15.65
N ALA A 296 -11.61 -23.16 15.42
CA ALA A 296 -10.30 -22.96 14.80
C ALA A 296 -9.17 -23.31 15.77
N LYS A 297 -8.25 -24.17 15.31
CA LYS A 297 -7.04 -24.57 16.04
C LYS A 297 -5.82 -23.86 15.44
N PRO A 298 -5.13 -22.97 16.19
CA PRO A 298 -3.93 -22.30 15.70
C PRO A 298 -2.83 -23.29 15.32
N VAL A 299 -2.07 -22.95 14.27
CA VAL A 299 -0.87 -23.69 13.83
C VAL A 299 0.29 -22.68 13.65
N PRO A 300 0.91 -22.22 14.75
CA PRO A 300 1.99 -21.23 14.66
C PRO A 300 3.16 -21.70 13.81
N GLU A 301 3.44 -23.00 13.77
CA GLU A 301 4.55 -23.61 13.05
C GLU A 301 4.41 -23.48 11.52
N SER A 302 3.22 -23.17 11.00
CA SER A 302 3.05 -22.87 9.57
C SER A 302 3.47 -21.45 9.17
N PHE A 303 3.89 -20.63 10.14
CA PHE A 303 4.37 -19.27 9.94
C PHE A 303 5.79 -19.12 10.49
N SER A 304 6.68 -18.50 9.72
CA SER A 304 8.10 -18.42 10.05
C SER A 304 8.72 -17.07 9.75
N VAL A 305 9.48 -16.56 10.72
CA VAL A 305 10.40 -15.41 10.55
C VAL A 305 11.56 -15.74 9.61
N LYS A 306 11.93 -17.02 9.48
CA LYS A 306 13.08 -17.45 8.67
C LYS A 306 12.89 -17.10 7.20
N LEU A 307 11.63 -17.04 6.74
CA LEU A 307 11.31 -16.62 5.37
C LEU A 307 11.81 -15.21 5.03
N GLN A 308 11.89 -14.31 6.01
CA GLN A 308 12.46 -12.97 5.79
C GLN A 308 13.91 -13.02 5.32
N ARG A 309 14.68 -14.04 5.75
CA ARG A 309 16.06 -14.27 5.34
C ARG A 309 16.18 -14.65 3.86
N LYS A 310 15.09 -15.13 3.25
CA LYS A 310 15.00 -15.52 1.82
C LYS A 310 14.47 -14.38 0.94
N LEU A 311 14.07 -13.26 1.52
CA LEU A 311 13.58 -12.10 0.79
C LEU A 311 14.75 -11.22 0.34
N ALA A 312 14.62 -10.60 -0.84
CA ALA A 312 15.56 -9.58 -1.29
C ALA A 312 15.33 -8.29 -0.48
N SER A 313 15.89 -8.26 0.74
CA SER A 313 15.73 -7.17 1.71
C SER A 313 17.05 -6.43 1.91
N THR A 314 16.98 -5.10 1.92
CA THR A 314 18.06 -4.20 2.33
C THR A 314 17.85 -3.66 3.75
N VAL A 315 16.82 -4.16 4.45
CA VAL A 315 16.53 -3.80 5.83
C VAL A 315 16.73 -5.00 6.77
N PRO A 316 17.14 -4.74 8.02
CA PRO A 316 17.25 -5.75 9.05
C PRO A 316 15.99 -6.60 9.23
N PRO A 317 16.11 -7.88 9.65
CA PRO A 317 14.96 -8.72 9.94
C PRO A 317 14.16 -8.16 11.12
N ARG A 318 12.83 -8.24 11.04
CA ARG A 318 11.92 -7.68 12.04
C ARG A 318 10.94 -8.75 12.53
N PRO A 319 10.48 -8.68 13.79
CA PRO A 319 9.55 -9.68 14.32
C PRO A 319 8.24 -9.72 13.51
N VAL A 320 7.59 -10.91 13.48
CA VAL A 320 6.26 -11.06 12.88
C VAL A 320 5.27 -10.17 13.61
N VAL A 321 4.41 -9.50 12.86
CA VAL A 321 3.33 -8.70 13.43
C VAL A 321 2.18 -9.61 13.82
N THR A 322 1.70 -9.45 15.05
CA THR A 322 0.54 -10.18 15.57
C THR A 322 -0.56 -9.20 15.95
N ILE A 323 -1.74 -9.36 15.35
CA ILE A 323 -2.95 -8.64 15.73
C ILE A 323 -4.03 -9.63 16.17
N ALA A 324 -4.94 -9.20 17.05
CA ALA A 324 -6.05 -10.05 17.45
C ALA A 324 -7.07 -10.20 16.29
N PHE A 325 -7.71 -11.36 16.20
CA PHE A 325 -8.73 -11.61 15.18
C PHE A 325 -9.88 -10.60 15.22
N ASP A 326 -10.30 -10.19 16.41
CA ASP A 326 -11.40 -9.25 16.56
C ASP A 326 -11.04 -7.86 16.02
N ASP A 327 -9.78 -7.44 16.17
CA ASP A 327 -9.24 -6.21 15.58
C ASP A 327 -9.15 -6.33 14.05
N ALA A 328 -8.65 -7.47 13.54
CA ALA A 328 -8.58 -7.76 12.12
C ALA A 328 -9.97 -7.73 11.47
N TYR A 329 -10.95 -8.39 12.09
CA TYR A 329 -12.34 -8.38 11.66
C TYR A 329 -12.89 -6.95 11.63
N GLN A 330 -12.65 -6.16 12.68
CA GLN A 330 -13.14 -4.79 12.74
C GLN A 330 -12.52 -3.93 11.64
N GLN A 331 -11.23 -4.12 11.32
CA GLN A 331 -10.61 -3.44 10.18
C GLN A 331 -11.22 -3.86 8.85
N LEU A 332 -11.46 -5.15 8.63
CA LEU A 332 -12.06 -5.64 7.39
C LEU A 332 -13.49 -5.11 7.23
N GLU A 333 -14.30 -5.19 8.29
CA GLU A 333 -15.67 -4.65 8.30
C GLU A 333 -15.66 -3.16 7.97
N ARG A 334 -14.73 -2.42 8.58
CA ARG A 334 -14.57 -1.00 8.31
C ARG A 334 -14.10 -0.72 6.89
N LEU A 335 -13.17 -1.51 6.35
CA LEU A 335 -12.72 -1.40 4.97
C LEU A 335 -13.88 -1.58 3.99
N CYS A 336 -14.75 -2.56 4.21
CA CYS A 336 -15.94 -2.76 3.37
C CYS A 336 -16.97 -1.62 3.52
N ARG A 337 -17.19 -1.10 4.73
CA ARG A 337 -18.09 0.04 4.97
C ARG A 337 -17.57 1.33 4.34
N ASP A 338 -16.29 1.63 4.55
CA ASP A 338 -15.64 2.79 3.94
C ASP A 338 -15.61 2.63 2.40
N GLY A 339 -15.54 1.40 1.89
CA GLY A 339 -15.72 1.02 0.48
C GLY A 339 -17.09 1.38 -0.09
N LEU A 340 -18.18 1.07 0.64
CA LEU A 340 -19.53 1.52 0.26
C LEU A 340 -19.60 3.05 0.19
N VAL A 341 -19.17 3.72 1.24
CA VAL A 341 -19.25 5.19 1.35
C VAL A 341 -18.44 5.86 0.24
N VAL A 342 -17.21 5.40 -0.03
CA VAL A 342 -16.39 6.03 -1.08
C VAL A 342 -17.02 5.89 -2.46
N THR A 343 -17.74 4.80 -2.74
CA THR A 343 -18.44 4.60 -4.01
C THR A 343 -19.60 5.58 -4.20
N GLU A 344 -20.23 6.07 -3.12
CA GLU A 344 -21.33 7.05 -3.20
C GLU A 344 -20.88 8.36 -3.88
N VAL A 345 -19.59 8.68 -3.87
CA VAL A 345 -19.06 9.88 -4.57
C VAL A 345 -19.31 9.86 -6.08
N LEU A 346 -19.53 8.69 -6.67
CA LEU A 346 -19.83 8.54 -8.09
C LEU A 346 -21.27 9.00 -8.44
N ASP A 347 -22.14 9.13 -7.43
CA ASP A 347 -23.48 9.72 -7.53
C ASP A 347 -23.47 11.13 -6.93
N PHE A 348 -22.77 12.04 -7.60
CA PHE A 348 -22.65 13.45 -7.19
C PHE A 348 -23.73 14.31 -7.84
N HIS A 349 -24.07 15.45 -7.21
CA HIS A 349 -25.05 16.40 -7.74
C HIS A 349 -24.40 17.64 -8.35
N ASP A 350 -23.46 18.24 -7.62
CA ASP A 350 -22.73 19.45 -8.00
C ASP A 350 -21.33 19.47 -7.36
N THR A 351 -20.48 20.41 -7.78
CA THR A 351 -19.11 20.53 -7.27
C THR A 351 -19.05 20.82 -5.75
N ASN A 352 -20.00 21.55 -5.19
CA ASN A 352 -20.07 21.78 -3.74
C ASN A 352 -20.35 20.48 -2.97
N SER A 353 -21.25 19.64 -3.48
CA SER A 353 -21.56 18.32 -2.92
C SER A 353 -20.34 17.40 -2.96
N LEU A 354 -19.56 17.45 -4.04
CA LEU A 354 -18.29 16.72 -4.17
C LEU A 354 -17.27 17.19 -3.13
N MET A 355 -17.04 18.50 -3.02
CA MET A 355 -16.11 19.07 -2.03
C MET A 355 -16.53 18.71 -0.60
N ASN A 356 -17.82 18.84 -0.28
CA ASN A 356 -18.37 18.46 1.01
C ASN A 356 -18.19 16.96 1.29
N PHE A 357 -18.45 16.11 0.30
CA PHE A 357 -18.21 14.66 0.42
C PHE A 357 -16.76 14.39 0.79
N VAL A 358 -15.79 14.92 0.04
CA VAL A 358 -14.36 14.68 0.28
C VAL A 358 -13.93 15.19 1.67
N PHE A 359 -14.40 16.38 2.06
CA PHE A 359 -14.16 16.92 3.39
C PHE A 359 -14.73 16.06 4.53
N LEU A 360 -15.98 15.61 4.39
CA LEU A 360 -16.66 14.79 5.39
C LEU A 360 -16.05 13.39 5.46
N PHE A 361 -15.77 12.80 4.30
CA PHE A 361 -15.12 11.50 4.17
C PHE A 361 -13.79 11.48 4.93
N GLN A 362 -12.95 12.50 4.72
CA GLN A 362 -11.67 12.62 5.40
C GLN A 362 -11.78 12.97 6.90
N LYS A 363 -12.85 13.63 7.32
CA LYS A 363 -13.13 13.93 8.75
C LYS A 363 -13.57 12.69 9.54
N SER A 364 -13.94 11.60 8.88
CA SER A 364 -14.35 10.34 9.51
C SER A 364 -13.37 9.89 10.61
N LYS A 365 -13.92 9.35 11.69
CA LYS A 365 -13.17 8.83 12.84
C LYS A 365 -13.56 7.38 13.09
N PRO A 366 -12.63 6.41 12.99
CA PRO A 366 -11.22 6.59 12.61
C PRO A 366 -11.06 7.02 11.14
N GLN A 367 -9.85 7.41 10.70
CA GLN A 367 -9.63 7.82 9.30
C GLN A 367 -9.76 6.61 8.36
N PRO A 368 -10.34 6.74 7.15
CA PRO A 368 -10.37 5.66 6.17
C PRO A 368 -8.98 5.10 5.85
N SER A 369 -8.91 3.80 5.56
CA SER A 369 -7.64 3.12 5.26
C SER A 369 -6.97 3.71 4.01
N VAL A 370 -5.67 3.49 3.85
CA VAL A 370 -4.93 3.92 2.64
C VAL A 370 -5.63 3.47 1.38
N TYR A 371 -6.00 2.19 1.29
CA TYR A 371 -6.59 1.64 0.09
C TYR A 371 -7.88 2.38 -0.31
N ILE A 372 -8.77 2.65 0.66
CA ILE A 372 -10.00 3.39 0.37
C ILE A 372 -9.70 4.85 -0.01
N ARG A 373 -8.73 5.50 0.65
CA ARG A 373 -8.29 6.84 0.26
C ARG A 373 -7.70 6.87 -1.16
N THR A 374 -6.99 5.82 -1.57
CA THR A 374 -6.49 5.70 -2.95
C THR A 374 -7.62 5.41 -3.94
N LEU A 375 -8.68 4.71 -3.55
CA LEU A 375 -9.89 4.60 -4.39
C LEU A 375 -10.56 5.97 -4.61
N LEU A 376 -10.67 6.78 -3.56
CA LEU A 376 -11.19 8.14 -3.71
C LEU A 376 -10.32 8.97 -4.68
N GLN A 377 -8.99 8.92 -4.53
CA GLN A 377 -8.08 9.56 -5.49
C GLN A 377 -8.30 9.06 -6.91
N HIS A 378 -8.43 7.75 -7.08
CA HIS A 378 -8.66 7.15 -8.39
C HIS A 378 -9.94 7.67 -9.04
N TYR A 379 -11.04 7.72 -8.28
CA TYR A 379 -12.30 8.26 -8.79
C TYR A 379 -12.17 9.74 -9.16
N LEU A 380 -11.44 10.52 -8.38
CA LEU A 380 -11.26 11.94 -8.62
C LEU A 380 -10.28 12.26 -9.77
N PHE A 381 -9.22 11.49 -9.97
CA PHE A 381 -8.09 11.94 -10.80
C PHE A 381 -7.68 11.00 -11.93
N CYS A 382 -8.25 9.80 -12.02
CA CYS A 382 -7.89 8.84 -13.07
C CYS A 382 -8.04 9.47 -14.47
N GLN A 383 -6.94 9.48 -15.23
CA GLN A 383 -6.85 10.06 -16.58
C GLN A 383 -7.23 11.56 -16.65
N MET A 384 -7.11 12.30 -15.53
CA MET A 384 -7.55 13.72 -15.42
C MET A 384 -9.03 13.93 -15.78
N VAL A 385 -9.85 12.89 -15.63
CA VAL A 385 -11.30 12.94 -15.76
C VAL A 385 -11.89 12.67 -14.39
N VAL A 386 -12.58 13.65 -13.83
CA VAL A 386 -13.11 13.58 -12.48
C VAL A 386 -14.39 12.75 -12.48
N LEU A 387 -14.47 11.77 -11.58
CA LEU A 387 -15.57 10.80 -11.45
C LEU A 387 -15.88 10.04 -12.76
N GLY A 388 -14.93 10.00 -13.69
CA GLY A 388 -15.08 9.36 -15.00
C GLY A 388 -15.96 10.10 -16.00
N LYS A 389 -16.48 11.29 -15.66
CA LYS A 389 -17.47 12.01 -16.49
C LYS A 389 -17.18 13.50 -16.64
N LEU A 390 -16.53 14.12 -15.65
CA LEU A 390 -16.33 15.57 -15.60
C LEU A 390 -14.95 15.96 -16.10
N SER A 391 -14.91 17.04 -16.88
CA SER A 391 -13.67 17.74 -17.18
C SER A 391 -13.29 18.66 -16.02
N ILE A 392 -12.00 18.97 -15.89
CA ILE A 392 -11.52 19.94 -14.88
C ILE A 392 -12.20 21.31 -15.08
N ARG A 393 -12.38 21.72 -16.34
CA ARG A 393 -13.10 22.96 -16.68
C ARG A 393 -14.51 22.95 -16.12
N SER A 394 -15.26 21.87 -16.35
CA SER A 394 -16.66 21.76 -15.87
C SER A 394 -16.76 21.96 -14.37
N ILE A 395 -15.84 21.39 -13.60
CA ILE A 395 -15.83 21.52 -12.14
C ILE A 395 -15.52 22.94 -11.71
N LEU A 396 -14.53 23.59 -12.33
CA LEU A 396 -14.20 24.98 -12.01
C LEU A 396 -15.35 25.93 -12.38
N ASP A 397 -15.95 25.74 -13.55
CA ASP A 397 -17.07 26.57 -14.01
C ASP A 397 -18.29 26.36 -13.09
N GLU A 398 -18.61 25.12 -12.68
CA GLU A 398 -19.69 24.83 -11.71
C GLU A 398 -19.41 25.44 -10.33
N ASP A 399 -18.17 25.39 -9.83
CA ASP A 399 -17.78 25.98 -8.54
C ASP A 399 -17.93 27.51 -8.57
N LEU A 400 -17.42 28.14 -9.64
CA LEU A 400 -17.55 29.59 -9.87
C LEU A 400 -19.02 29.99 -10.01
N GLU A 401 -19.81 29.26 -10.79
CA GLU A 401 -21.24 29.52 -10.99
C GLU A 401 -22.01 29.44 -9.66
N ALA A 402 -21.72 28.42 -8.85
CA ALA A 402 -22.41 28.20 -7.59
C ALA A 402 -22.05 29.24 -6.51
N LEU A 403 -20.82 29.77 -6.53
CA LEU A 403 -20.30 30.64 -5.48
C LEU A 403 -20.38 32.14 -5.81
N VAL A 404 -19.90 32.56 -6.99
CA VAL A 404 -19.63 33.97 -7.31
C VAL A 404 -20.21 34.46 -8.64
N LEU A 405 -20.46 33.56 -9.61
CA LEU A 405 -20.86 33.89 -10.97
C LEU A 405 -22.17 33.20 -11.41
N PRO A 406 -23.27 33.29 -10.63
CA PRO A 406 -24.51 32.58 -10.95
C PRO A 406 -25.12 33.10 -12.25
N ALA A 407 -25.31 32.20 -13.22
CA ALA A 407 -25.80 32.52 -14.57
C ALA A 407 -25.07 33.71 -15.23
N ASN A 408 -23.77 33.87 -14.94
CA ASN A 408 -22.99 35.00 -15.43
C ASN A 408 -22.55 34.77 -16.89
N PRO A 409 -22.62 35.80 -17.76
CA PRO A 409 -22.13 35.71 -19.14
C PRO A 409 -20.68 35.26 -19.29
N LEU A 410 -19.82 35.42 -18.28
CA LEU A 410 -18.42 34.96 -18.29
C LEU A 410 -18.28 33.44 -18.43
N LEU A 411 -19.28 32.67 -17.97
CA LEU A 411 -19.28 31.20 -18.01
C LEU A 411 -20.13 30.64 -19.17
N ASP A 412 -20.70 31.50 -20.01
CA ASP A 412 -21.56 31.08 -21.12
C ASP A 412 -20.75 30.36 -22.21
N ALA A 413 -21.09 29.10 -22.46
CA ALA A 413 -20.44 28.25 -23.46
C ALA A 413 -20.55 28.81 -24.89
N ILE A 414 -21.54 29.66 -25.18
CA ILE A 414 -21.67 30.35 -26.47
C ILE A 414 -20.42 31.21 -26.75
N ASN A 415 -19.75 31.72 -25.73
CA ASN A 415 -18.55 32.54 -25.91
C ASN A 415 -17.39 31.76 -26.54
N ASP A 416 -17.27 30.47 -26.22
CA ASP A 416 -16.22 29.61 -26.78
C ASP A 416 -16.44 29.31 -28.27
N GLU A 417 -17.68 29.43 -28.77
CA GLU A 417 -18.02 29.22 -30.19
C GLU A 417 -17.71 30.44 -31.07
N ILE A 418 -17.47 31.61 -30.47
CA ILE A 418 -17.17 32.83 -31.22
C ILE A 418 -15.69 32.84 -31.60
N GLU A 419 -15.38 32.78 -32.89
CA GLU A 419 -13.99 32.80 -33.39
C GLU A 419 -13.46 34.21 -33.71
N VAL A 420 -14.28 35.26 -33.57
CA VAL A 420 -13.92 36.63 -33.97
C VAL A 420 -13.09 37.31 -32.87
N PRO A 421 -11.79 37.61 -33.08
CA PRO A 421 -10.91 38.08 -32.00
C PRO A 421 -11.27 39.43 -31.39
N THR A 422 -12.01 40.27 -32.14
CA THR A 422 -12.45 41.58 -31.68
C THR A 422 -13.80 41.56 -30.95
N ASP A 423 -14.50 40.43 -30.96
CA ASP A 423 -15.78 40.30 -30.25
C ASP A 423 -15.49 40.19 -28.73
N PRO A 424 -16.15 40.99 -27.88
CA PRO A 424 -15.99 40.91 -26.42
C PRO A 424 -16.20 39.50 -25.87
N ARG A 425 -17.09 38.70 -26.46
CA ARG A 425 -17.35 37.32 -26.03
C ARG A 425 -16.16 36.40 -26.24
N HIS A 426 -15.48 36.53 -27.37
CA HIS A 426 -14.26 35.77 -27.64
C HIS A 426 -13.14 36.16 -26.66
N GLN A 427 -12.99 37.46 -26.40
CA GLN A 427 -12.02 37.96 -25.42
C GLN A 427 -12.34 37.40 -24.02
N MET A 428 -13.59 37.49 -23.56
CA MET A 428 -14.04 36.92 -22.29
C MET A 428 -13.70 35.42 -22.18
N ALA A 429 -13.99 34.62 -23.22
CA ALA A 429 -13.67 33.19 -23.23
C ALA A 429 -12.15 32.93 -23.10
N GLN A 430 -11.32 33.68 -23.82
CA GLN A 430 -9.85 33.54 -23.73
C GLN A 430 -9.32 33.89 -22.34
N HIS A 431 -9.76 35.02 -21.77
CA HIS A 431 -9.35 35.45 -20.44
C HIS A 431 -9.78 34.46 -19.35
N MET A 432 -11.02 33.96 -19.42
CA MET A 432 -11.50 32.91 -18.51
C MET A 432 -10.75 31.59 -18.68
N GLU A 433 -10.32 31.24 -19.90
CA GLU A 433 -9.53 30.03 -20.13
C GLU A 433 -8.13 30.14 -19.53
N ILE A 434 -7.49 31.31 -19.64
CA ILE A 434 -6.22 31.60 -18.97
C ILE A 434 -6.40 31.40 -17.46
N PHE A 435 -7.44 31.97 -16.87
CA PHE A 435 -7.72 31.80 -15.45
C PHE A 435 -7.88 30.33 -15.04
N ARG A 436 -8.76 29.59 -15.72
CA ARG A 436 -8.98 28.17 -15.45
C ARG A 436 -7.69 27.37 -15.54
N SER A 437 -6.86 27.64 -16.56
CA SER A 437 -5.59 26.95 -16.73
C SER A 437 -4.62 27.18 -15.57
N ARG A 438 -4.63 28.38 -14.97
CA ARG A 438 -3.81 28.73 -13.80
C ARG A 438 -4.40 28.21 -12.49
N ALA A 439 -5.73 28.23 -12.35
CA ALA A 439 -6.44 27.79 -11.16
C ALA A 439 -6.50 26.25 -11.00
N ALA A 440 -6.51 25.53 -12.12
CA ALA A 440 -6.78 24.09 -12.15
C ALA A 440 -5.90 23.28 -11.19
N GLN A 441 -4.59 23.54 -11.17
CA GLN A 441 -3.67 22.78 -10.34
C GLN A 441 -3.92 23.05 -8.84
N SER A 442 -4.01 24.33 -8.44
CA SER A 442 -4.27 24.74 -7.06
C SER A 442 -5.59 24.19 -6.52
N PHE A 443 -6.63 24.16 -7.37
CA PHE A 443 -7.93 23.58 -7.03
C PHE A 443 -7.85 22.07 -6.80
N LEU A 444 -7.27 21.33 -7.75
CA LEU A 444 -7.13 19.88 -7.65
C LEU A 444 -6.20 19.46 -6.50
N ASP A 445 -5.22 20.28 -6.14
CA ASP A 445 -4.32 20.00 -5.01
C ASP A 445 -5.02 20.02 -3.66
N ILE A 446 -6.11 20.79 -3.49
CA ILE A 446 -6.95 20.68 -2.28
C ILE A 446 -7.56 19.28 -2.20
N LEU A 447 -8.18 18.82 -3.28
CA LEU A 447 -8.81 17.50 -3.35
C LEU A 447 -7.77 16.38 -3.16
N ARG A 448 -6.58 16.47 -3.78
CA ARG A 448 -5.49 15.50 -3.59
C ARG A 448 -4.98 15.50 -2.16
N ALA A 449 -4.80 16.68 -1.56
CA ALA A 449 -4.33 16.82 -0.19
C ALA A 449 -5.30 16.10 0.75
N LEU A 450 -6.61 16.33 0.61
CA LEU A 450 -7.65 15.71 1.44
C LEU A 450 -7.72 14.19 1.34
N CYS A 451 -7.12 13.58 0.33
CA CYS A 451 -7.00 12.12 0.24
C CYS A 451 -5.80 11.53 0.99
N GLN A 452 -4.93 12.35 1.59
CA GLN A 452 -3.73 11.89 2.30
C GLN A 452 -4.01 11.61 3.79
N ASN A 453 -3.01 11.11 4.52
CA ASN A 453 -3.11 11.06 5.99
C ASN A 453 -3.21 12.49 6.59
N ARG A 454 -3.74 12.58 7.81
CA ARG A 454 -4.02 13.87 8.47
C ARG A 454 -2.79 14.77 8.65
N CYS A 455 -1.62 14.18 8.91
CA CYS A 455 -0.37 14.93 9.06
C CYS A 455 0.03 15.54 7.72
N ARG A 456 -0.06 14.75 6.64
CA ARG A 456 0.22 15.19 5.27
C ARG A 456 -0.76 16.23 4.78
N ILE A 457 -2.05 16.09 5.06
CA ILE A 457 -3.06 17.12 4.75
C ILE A 457 -2.64 18.48 5.30
N ARG A 458 -2.32 18.56 6.59
CA ARG A 458 -1.92 19.83 7.21
C ARG A 458 -0.68 20.41 6.55
N ARG A 459 0.31 19.57 6.24
CA ARG A 459 1.56 20.00 5.60
C ARG A 459 1.34 20.48 4.18
N THR A 460 0.58 19.74 3.37
CA THR A 460 0.29 20.10 1.98
C THR A 460 -0.55 21.37 1.92
N LEU A 461 -1.61 21.49 2.73
CA LEU A 461 -2.43 22.70 2.78
C LEU A 461 -1.64 23.96 3.20
N HIS A 462 -0.58 23.80 3.99
CA HIS A 462 0.30 24.93 4.31
C HIS A 462 1.08 25.42 3.09
N HIS A 463 1.55 24.50 2.24
CA HIS A 463 2.27 24.85 1.02
C HIS A 463 1.35 25.50 -0.02
N THR A 464 0.10 25.02 -0.14
CA THR A 464 -0.85 25.55 -1.14
C THR A 464 -1.24 27.00 -0.87
N ILE A 465 -1.08 27.54 0.35
CA ILE A 465 -1.45 28.92 0.68
C ILE A 465 -0.77 29.93 -0.27
N VAL A 466 0.50 29.71 -0.62
CA VAL A 466 1.24 30.61 -1.52
C VAL A 466 0.70 30.56 -2.94
N ASP A 467 0.31 29.37 -3.40
CA ASP A 467 -0.30 29.19 -4.73
C ASP A 467 -1.66 29.89 -4.81
N TRP A 468 -2.44 29.82 -3.73
CA TRP A 468 -3.74 30.53 -3.62
C TRP A 468 -3.58 32.05 -3.50
N ASP A 469 -2.56 32.53 -2.79
CA ASP A 469 -2.23 33.97 -2.71
C ASP A 469 -1.85 34.52 -4.10
N THR A 470 -1.05 33.77 -4.86
CA THR A 470 -0.70 34.12 -6.24
C THR A 470 -1.94 34.09 -7.14
N LEU A 471 -2.79 33.07 -7.00
CA LEU A 471 -4.02 32.95 -7.78
C LEU A 471 -5.02 34.09 -7.48
N GLN A 472 -5.03 34.59 -6.24
CA GLN A 472 -5.84 35.75 -5.88
C GLN A 472 -5.38 37.00 -6.67
N LEU A 473 -4.07 37.27 -6.71
CA LEU A 473 -3.53 38.41 -7.47
C LEU A 473 -3.87 38.29 -8.96
N ASP A 474 -3.71 37.10 -9.53
CA ASP A 474 -4.07 36.80 -10.91
C ASP A 474 -5.57 37.04 -11.17
N ALA A 475 -6.43 36.68 -10.22
CA ALA A 475 -7.87 36.92 -10.32
C ALA A 475 -8.21 38.42 -10.28
N GLU A 476 -7.54 39.20 -9.44
CA GLU A 476 -7.71 40.66 -9.36
C GLU A 476 -7.31 41.37 -10.66
N GLU A 477 -6.18 40.98 -11.25
CA GLU A 477 -5.74 41.50 -12.54
C GLU A 477 -6.73 41.16 -13.65
N LEU A 478 -7.18 39.90 -13.69
CA LEU A 478 -8.12 39.43 -14.69
C LEU A 478 -9.49 40.10 -14.57
N ASP A 479 -10.01 40.30 -13.36
CA ASP A 479 -11.29 40.95 -13.14
C ASP A 479 -11.27 42.40 -13.67
N ALA A 480 -10.14 43.10 -13.49
CA ALA A 480 -9.93 44.42 -14.05
C ALA A 480 -9.95 44.43 -15.59
N GLU A 481 -9.34 43.42 -16.23
CA GLU A 481 -9.36 43.24 -17.69
C GLU A 481 -10.77 42.89 -18.20
N LEU A 482 -11.45 41.95 -17.52
CA LEU A 482 -12.79 41.48 -17.90
C LEU A 482 -13.84 42.59 -17.82
N ARG A 483 -13.69 43.55 -16.90
CA ARG A 483 -14.58 44.71 -16.77
C ARG A 483 -14.67 45.54 -18.07
N ASP A 484 -13.60 45.59 -18.87
CA ASP A 484 -13.63 46.29 -20.15
C ASP A 484 -14.60 45.64 -21.15
N PHE A 485 -14.90 44.35 -20.98
CA PHE A 485 -15.83 43.60 -21.83
C PHE A 485 -17.23 43.51 -21.21
N THR A 486 -17.33 43.22 -19.90
CA THR A 486 -18.63 43.06 -19.21
C THR A 486 -19.34 44.39 -18.95
N LYS A 487 -18.59 45.51 -18.94
CA LYS A 487 -19.09 46.86 -18.58
C LYS A 487 -19.71 46.91 -17.19
N GLU A 488 -19.30 46.01 -16.30
CA GLU A 488 -19.75 45.98 -14.92
C GLU A 488 -19.37 47.25 -14.18
N LYS A 489 -20.28 47.70 -13.31
CA LYS A 489 -20.07 48.87 -12.47
C LYS A 489 -19.60 48.40 -11.09
N PRO A 490 -18.57 49.03 -10.50
CA PRO A 490 -18.12 48.66 -9.17
C PRO A 490 -19.26 48.81 -8.16
N ILE A 491 -19.43 47.79 -7.32
CA ILE A 491 -20.34 47.86 -6.17
C ILE A 491 -19.64 48.73 -5.12
N VAL A 492 -20.16 49.93 -4.90
CA VAL A 492 -19.62 50.84 -3.88
C VAL A 492 -20.24 50.47 -2.54
N ASP A 493 -19.41 50.11 -1.57
CA ASP A 493 -19.87 49.89 -0.20
C ASP A 493 -20.42 51.23 0.36
N PRO A 494 -21.71 51.31 0.72
CA PRO A 494 -22.31 52.54 1.22
C PRO A 494 -21.68 53.03 2.53
N ASP A 495 -20.98 52.17 3.28
CA ASP A 495 -20.33 52.54 4.55
C ASP A 495 -18.91 53.13 4.39
N PHE A 496 -18.35 53.12 3.17
CA PHE A 496 -17.01 53.65 2.86
C PHE A 496 -17.00 54.81 1.85
N GLY A 497 -18.14 55.51 1.70
CA GLY A 497 -18.32 56.65 0.80
C GLY A 497 -17.57 57.93 1.17
#